data_AF-A0A3M1EFA1-F1
#
_entry.id   AF-A0A3M1EFA1-F1
#
_cell.length_a   1.000
_cell.length_b   1.000
_cell.length_c   1.000
_cell.angle_alpha   90.00
_cell.angle_beta   90.00
_cell.angle_gamma   90.00
#
_symmetry.space_group_name_H-M   'P 1'
#
loop_
_entity.id
_entity.type
_entity.pdbx_description
1 polymer ?
#
loop_
_entity_poly.entity_id
_entity_poly.type
_entity_poly.pdbx_seq_one_letter_code
_entity_poly.pdbx_strand_id
1 'polypeptide(L)'
;MLKLKFDPNQTYQLEAIQSVVDLFEGLPRQENAAMMQAEIVPNLPPYETLAEGWLYDNLRRVQQRNGLQAELIGTLAVDEGLVLDGVGNDSWRYPSFTIEMETGTGKTYVYLRTIHELRRRYGFGKFIIVVPSIAIYEGVIKNFQITKDHFAALYGNETVNLIPYDGSRLSQLRSFAASNFVEILVMTLDSFNKKSNVIFRPSEKLPGERLPIEYLQETRPILILDEPQNMESEKAKAALRTLHPLFALRYSATHRTNPNLVYRLTPFDAYRLNLVKKIQVLGVTERENFNQTFMHLTGIDAGKRITARLRTYVMDKGRLKEAEITLRHGDDLYAKTGREEHRDGYRVAEINAGQGFVEFENGLRLTQGQYVGPRREDIFRVQIRE
;
A
#
# COMPACT_ATOMS: atom_id res chain seq x y z
N MET A 1 6.82 5.88 30.56
CA MET A 1 6.38 5.57 29.18
C MET A 1 5.38 6.62 28.73
N LEU A 2 5.54 7.17 27.53
CA LEU A 2 4.59 8.12 26.96
C LEU A 2 3.26 7.37 26.70
N LYS A 3 2.17 7.71 27.40
CA LYS A 3 0.84 7.18 27.10
C LYS A 3 0.21 8.04 26.00
N LEU A 4 -0.02 7.46 24.84
CA LEU A 4 -0.78 8.11 23.78
C LEU A 4 -2.22 8.32 24.25
N LYS A 5 -2.75 9.54 24.06
CA LYS A 5 -4.15 9.85 24.31
C LYS A 5 -4.88 9.87 22.98
N PHE A 6 -5.81 8.93 22.79
CA PHE A 6 -6.65 8.87 21.60
C PHE A 6 -7.89 9.74 21.79
N ASP A 7 -8.29 10.46 20.75
CA ASP A 7 -9.56 11.17 20.71
C ASP A 7 -10.62 10.28 20.04
N PRO A 8 -11.63 9.79 20.77
CA PRO A 8 -12.67 8.94 20.22
C PRO A 8 -13.74 9.70 19.41
N ASN A 9 -13.70 11.03 19.38
CA ASN A 9 -14.79 11.86 18.87
C ASN A 9 -14.46 12.56 17.55
N GLN A 10 -13.40 12.14 16.86
CA GLN A 10 -13.05 12.68 15.54
C GLN A 10 -14.15 12.33 14.53
N THR A 11 -14.93 13.32 14.10
CA THR A 11 -16.14 13.14 13.29
C THR A 11 -15.88 12.35 12.01
N TYR A 12 -14.83 12.67 11.26
CA TYR A 12 -14.51 11.98 10.00
C TYR A 12 -14.19 10.49 10.22
N GLN A 13 -13.59 10.13 11.37
CA GLN A 13 -13.35 8.72 11.73
C GLN A 13 -14.67 8.04 12.08
N LEU A 14 -15.52 8.70 12.86
CA LEU A 14 -16.85 8.19 13.22
C LEU A 14 -17.73 7.98 12.00
N GLU A 15 -17.74 8.91 11.05
CA GLU A 15 -18.48 8.80 9.80
C GLU A 15 -18.00 7.62 8.96
N ALA A 16 -16.69 7.42 8.83
CA ALA A 16 -16.12 6.28 8.13
C ALA A 16 -16.58 4.94 8.74
N ILE A 17 -16.49 4.83 10.08
CA ILE A 17 -16.93 3.64 10.83
C ILE A 17 -18.43 3.42 10.63
N GLN A 18 -19.23 4.46 10.82
CA GLN A 18 -20.68 4.39 10.75
C GLN A 18 -21.18 4.01 9.35
N SER A 19 -20.46 4.44 8.31
CA SER A 19 -20.73 4.06 6.92
C SER A 19 -20.55 2.58 6.64
N VAL A 20 -19.62 1.93 7.34
CA VAL A 20 -19.50 0.47 7.28
C VAL A 20 -20.59 -0.20 8.10
N VAL A 21 -20.84 0.28 9.32
CA VAL A 21 -21.81 -0.35 10.23
C VAL A 21 -23.23 -0.32 9.66
N ASP A 22 -23.61 0.77 8.98
CA ASP A 22 -24.96 0.93 8.41
C ASP A 22 -25.20 0.12 7.13
N LEU A 23 -24.17 -0.49 6.54
CA LEU A 23 -24.36 -1.48 5.47
C LEU A 23 -25.21 -2.67 5.92
N PHE A 24 -25.23 -2.95 7.22
CA PHE A 24 -25.90 -4.11 7.80
C PHE A 24 -27.12 -3.70 8.64
N GLU A 25 -27.64 -2.49 8.46
CA GLU A 25 -28.83 -2.02 9.17
C GLU A 25 -30.02 -2.96 8.93
N GLY A 26 -30.65 -3.40 10.01
CA GLY A 26 -31.74 -4.38 9.99
C GLY A 26 -31.29 -5.84 10.18
N LEU A 27 -29.99 -6.13 10.16
CA LEU A 27 -29.48 -7.48 10.47
C LEU A 27 -29.62 -7.75 11.98
N PRO A 28 -30.29 -8.85 12.39
CA PRO A 28 -30.30 -9.25 13.79
C PRO A 28 -28.89 -9.51 14.32
N ARG A 29 -28.67 -9.16 15.59
CA ARG A 29 -27.42 -9.49 16.27
C ARG A 29 -27.26 -11.01 16.31
N GLN A 30 -26.13 -11.50 15.82
CA GLN A 30 -25.76 -12.91 15.87
C GLN A 30 -25.42 -13.28 17.32
N GLU A 31 -26.26 -14.09 17.94
CA GLU A 31 -26.04 -14.58 19.30
C GLU A 31 -25.27 -15.91 19.27
N ASN A 32 -24.12 -15.95 19.92
CA ASN A 32 -23.26 -17.14 19.98
C ASN A 32 -23.83 -18.26 20.89
N ALA A 33 -24.97 -18.05 21.56
CA ALA A 33 -25.49 -18.97 22.57
C ALA A 33 -25.84 -20.35 21.99
N ALA A 34 -26.38 -20.42 20.78
CA ALA A 34 -26.66 -21.68 20.09
C ALA A 34 -25.40 -22.38 19.55
N MET A 35 -24.25 -21.68 19.52
CA MET A 35 -23.00 -22.14 18.90
C MET A 35 -21.95 -22.58 19.93
N MET A 36 -22.25 -22.52 21.23
CA MET A 36 -21.30 -22.89 22.29
C MET A 36 -20.89 -24.37 22.28
N GLN A 37 -21.58 -25.23 21.51
CA GLN A 37 -21.24 -26.64 21.32
C GLN A 37 -20.58 -26.92 19.95
N ALA A 38 -20.45 -25.92 19.10
CA ALA A 38 -19.82 -26.09 17.79
C ALA A 38 -18.29 -26.08 17.92
N GLU A 39 -17.62 -26.93 17.15
CA GLU A 39 -16.15 -26.95 17.07
C GLU A 39 -15.60 -25.64 16.45
N ILE A 40 -16.39 -25.00 15.59
CA ILE A 40 -16.06 -23.76 14.89
C ILE A 40 -17.22 -22.78 15.02
N VAL A 41 -16.89 -21.52 15.32
CA VAL A 41 -17.85 -20.42 15.51
C VAL A 41 -17.77 -19.47 14.31
N PRO A 42 -18.63 -19.63 13.28
CA PRO A 42 -18.69 -18.68 12.18
C PRO A 42 -19.35 -17.34 12.52
N ASN A 43 -19.07 -16.32 11.72
CA ASN A 43 -19.76 -15.02 11.78
C ASN A 43 -21.26 -15.11 11.39
N LEU A 44 -21.63 -16.10 10.60
CA LEU A 44 -22.99 -16.35 10.15
C LEU A 44 -23.18 -17.86 9.97
N PRO A 45 -24.32 -18.46 10.33
CA PRO A 45 -24.55 -19.90 10.18
C PRO A 45 -24.27 -20.38 8.74
N PRO A 46 -23.76 -21.61 8.53
CA PRO A 46 -23.32 -22.09 7.21
C PRO A 46 -24.36 -21.95 6.08
N TYR A 47 -25.65 -22.03 6.40
CA TYR A 47 -26.75 -21.97 5.43
C TYR A 47 -27.35 -20.57 5.24
N GLU A 48 -26.88 -19.59 6.01
CA GLU A 48 -27.36 -18.21 5.92
C GLU A 48 -26.42 -17.39 5.03
N THR A 49 -26.97 -16.44 4.27
CA THR A 49 -26.20 -15.53 3.43
C THR A 49 -26.73 -14.11 3.60
N LEU A 50 -25.86 -13.13 3.35
CA LEU A 50 -26.29 -11.74 3.30
C LEU A 50 -27.00 -11.51 1.97
N ALA A 51 -28.29 -11.18 2.01
CA ALA A 51 -29.07 -10.90 0.82
C ALA A 51 -28.50 -9.68 0.08
N GLU A 52 -28.01 -9.88 -1.15
CA GLU A 52 -27.31 -8.82 -1.90
C GLU A 52 -28.20 -7.63 -2.23
N GLY A 53 -29.50 -7.83 -2.49
CA GLY A 53 -30.45 -6.75 -2.72
C GLY A 53 -30.62 -5.84 -1.48
N TRP A 54 -30.73 -6.45 -0.29
CA TRP A 54 -30.79 -5.70 0.97
C TRP A 54 -29.49 -4.95 1.26
N LEU A 55 -28.33 -5.59 1.04
CA LEU A 55 -27.02 -4.92 1.14
C LEU A 55 -26.90 -3.75 0.15
N TYR A 56 -27.41 -3.91 -1.07
CA TYR A 56 -27.41 -2.87 -2.09
C TYR A 56 -28.27 -1.67 -1.66
N ASP A 57 -29.47 -1.91 -1.12
CA ASP A 57 -30.33 -0.84 -0.61
C ASP A 57 -29.69 -0.07 0.54
N ASN A 58 -29.04 -0.79 1.47
CA ASN A 58 -28.28 -0.18 2.56
C ASN A 58 -27.09 0.64 2.02
N LEU A 59 -26.32 0.09 1.07
CA LEU A 59 -25.23 0.77 0.40
C LEU A 59 -25.70 2.08 -0.26
N ARG A 60 -26.85 2.07 -0.95
CA ARG A 60 -27.40 3.28 -1.58
C ARG A 60 -27.74 4.35 -0.55
N ARG A 61 -28.34 3.98 0.59
CA ARG A 61 -28.61 4.92 1.69
C ARG A 61 -27.33 5.52 2.25
N VAL A 62 -26.30 4.71 2.48
CA VAL A 62 -24.98 5.18 2.94
C VAL A 62 -24.33 6.11 1.92
N GLN A 63 -24.36 5.77 0.63
CA GLN A 63 -23.79 6.58 -0.44
C GLN A 63 -24.50 7.94 -0.57
N GLN A 64 -25.83 7.97 -0.50
CA GLN A 64 -26.61 9.20 -0.53
C GLN A 64 -26.27 10.10 0.66
N ARG A 65 -26.23 9.54 1.87
CA ARG A 65 -25.85 10.29 3.08
C ARG A 65 -24.46 10.92 2.96
N ASN A 66 -23.52 10.18 2.37
CA ASN A 66 -22.13 10.62 2.24
C ASN A 66 -21.87 11.45 0.97
N GLY A 67 -22.91 11.80 0.20
CA GLY A 67 -22.77 12.59 -1.03
C GLY A 67 -21.95 11.90 -2.13
N LEU A 68 -21.89 10.56 -2.11
CA LEU A 68 -21.12 9.78 -3.08
C LEU A 68 -21.90 9.64 -4.39
N GLN A 69 -21.33 10.16 -5.47
CA GLN A 69 -21.84 9.95 -6.83
C GLN A 69 -21.47 8.54 -7.29
N ALA A 70 -22.35 7.57 -7.03
CA ALA A 70 -22.20 6.21 -7.53
C ALA A 70 -23.09 5.99 -8.76
N GLU A 71 -22.50 5.44 -9.81
CA GLU A 71 -23.21 5.01 -11.02
C GLU A 71 -24.38 4.09 -10.64
N LEU A 72 -25.53 4.28 -11.30
CA LEU A 72 -26.72 3.44 -11.16
C LEU A 72 -26.50 2.11 -11.91
N ILE A 73 -25.57 1.29 -11.42
CA ILE A 73 -25.31 -0.05 -11.98
C ILE A 73 -26.46 -1.01 -11.62
N GLY A 74 -27.28 -0.67 -10.62
CA GLY A 74 -28.45 -1.45 -10.20
C GLY A 74 -28.12 -2.72 -9.41
N THR A 75 -26.85 -3.02 -9.18
CA THR A 75 -26.41 -4.24 -8.47
C THR A 75 -25.23 -3.97 -7.53
N LEU A 76 -25.05 -4.85 -6.55
CA LEU A 76 -23.93 -4.85 -5.63
C LEU A 76 -22.68 -5.38 -6.35
N ALA A 77 -21.56 -4.67 -6.27
CA ALA A 77 -20.30 -5.18 -6.81
C ALA A 77 -19.80 -6.34 -5.94
N VAL A 78 -19.49 -7.47 -6.57
CA VAL A 78 -18.98 -8.66 -5.89
C VAL A 78 -17.66 -9.10 -6.51
N ASP A 79 -16.82 -9.72 -5.70
CA ASP A 79 -15.68 -10.49 -6.20
C ASP A 79 -16.11 -11.96 -6.31
N GLU A 80 -16.12 -12.48 -7.53
CA GLU A 80 -16.57 -13.84 -7.86
C GLU A 80 -15.53 -14.52 -8.75
N GLY A 81 -15.23 -15.79 -8.46
CA GLY A 81 -14.37 -16.61 -9.30
C GLY A 81 -13.79 -17.80 -8.57
N LEU A 82 -12.86 -18.50 -9.22
CA LEU A 82 -12.18 -19.65 -8.65
C LEU A 82 -11.30 -19.26 -7.46
N VAL A 83 -11.18 -20.18 -6.51
CA VAL A 83 -10.15 -20.16 -5.47
C VAL A 83 -8.76 -20.38 -6.08
N LEU A 84 -7.71 -20.20 -5.28
CA LEU A 84 -6.33 -20.36 -5.72
C LEU A 84 -6.08 -21.72 -6.40
N ASP A 85 -5.51 -21.67 -7.61
CA ASP A 85 -5.17 -22.86 -8.40
C ASP A 85 -4.27 -23.85 -7.63
N GLY A 86 -4.65 -25.13 -7.70
CA GLY A 86 -3.99 -26.22 -6.99
C GLY A 86 -4.26 -26.28 -5.48
N VAL A 87 -5.12 -25.42 -4.93
CA VAL A 87 -5.65 -25.56 -3.56
C VAL A 87 -7.05 -26.18 -3.57
N GLY A 88 -7.92 -25.75 -4.49
CA GLY A 88 -9.26 -26.29 -4.66
C GLY A 88 -9.84 -25.93 -6.03
N ASN A 89 -10.96 -26.54 -6.39
CA ASN A 89 -11.67 -26.29 -7.66
C ASN A 89 -12.96 -25.47 -7.45
N ASP A 90 -13.20 -25.02 -6.23
CA ASP A 90 -14.41 -24.29 -5.87
C ASP A 90 -14.37 -22.86 -6.39
N SER A 91 -15.55 -22.30 -6.61
CA SER A 91 -15.75 -20.87 -6.82
C SER A 91 -16.30 -20.23 -5.56
N TRP A 92 -15.81 -19.04 -5.23
CA TRP A 92 -16.34 -18.26 -4.10
C TRP A 92 -16.78 -16.88 -4.56
N ARG A 93 -17.83 -16.36 -3.93
CA ARG A 93 -18.43 -15.06 -4.22
C ARG A 93 -18.67 -14.31 -2.92
N TYR A 94 -18.23 -13.05 -2.86
CA TYR A 94 -18.46 -12.18 -1.71
C TYR A 94 -18.51 -10.70 -2.11
N PRO A 95 -19.28 -9.87 -1.40
CA PRO A 95 -19.27 -8.43 -1.62
C PRO A 95 -18.03 -7.78 -1.03
N SER A 96 -17.53 -6.75 -1.72
CA SER A 96 -16.36 -5.97 -1.30
C SER A 96 -16.71 -4.49 -1.23
N PHE A 97 -16.47 -3.86 -0.08
CA PHE A 97 -16.81 -2.46 0.19
C PHE A 97 -15.57 -1.61 0.38
N THR A 98 -15.62 -0.38 -0.13
CA THR A 98 -14.45 0.51 -0.16
C THR A 98 -14.60 1.71 0.77
N ILE A 99 -13.58 1.94 1.59
CA ILE A 99 -13.42 3.07 2.49
C ILE A 99 -12.15 3.82 2.06
N GLU A 100 -12.32 4.99 1.45
CA GLU A 100 -11.19 5.83 1.05
C GLU A 100 -10.84 6.81 2.17
N MET A 101 -9.61 6.71 2.67
CA MET A 101 -9.08 7.60 3.71
C MET A 101 -7.66 8.01 3.37
N GLU A 102 -7.42 9.32 3.32
CA GLU A 102 -6.08 9.88 3.14
C GLU A 102 -5.09 9.34 4.20
N THR A 103 -3.84 9.18 3.80
CA THR A 103 -2.73 8.85 4.69
C THR A 103 -2.63 9.83 5.87
N GLY A 104 -2.24 9.33 7.04
CA GLY A 104 -2.13 10.15 8.24
C GLY A 104 -3.46 10.48 8.95
N THR A 105 -4.61 10.05 8.43
CA THR A 105 -5.94 10.29 9.05
C THR A 105 -6.38 9.17 10.01
N GLY A 106 -5.51 8.22 10.35
CA GLY A 106 -5.80 7.18 11.34
C GLY A 106 -6.61 5.98 10.81
N LYS A 107 -6.44 5.62 9.53
CA LYS A 107 -7.06 4.44 8.88
C LYS A 107 -7.02 3.15 9.72
N THR A 108 -5.88 2.85 10.34
CA THR A 108 -5.72 1.70 11.24
C THR A 108 -6.62 1.77 12.48
N TYR A 109 -6.70 2.94 13.10
CA TYR A 109 -7.62 3.15 14.22
C TYR A 109 -9.07 2.96 13.78
N VAL A 110 -9.44 3.48 12.59
CA VAL A 110 -10.78 3.33 12.02
C VAL A 110 -11.15 1.86 11.85
N TYR A 111 -10.36 1.04 11.14
CA TYR A 111 -10.77 -0.35 10.92
C TYR A 111 -10.76 -1.19 12.20
N LEU A 112 -9.86 -0.92 13.15
CA LEU A 112 -9.87 -1.60 14.44
C LEU A 112 -11.13 -1.24 15.22
N ARG A 113 -11.53 0.03 15.21
CA ARG A 113 -12.77 0.47 15.84
C ARG A 113 -14.01 -0.05 15.12
N THR A 114 -13.97 -0.17 13.79
CA THR A 114 -15.03 -0.81 12.99
C THR A 114 -15.27 -2.25 13.43
N ILE A 115 -14.21 -3.01 13.75
CA ILE A 115 -14.36 -4.37 14.31
C ILE A 115 -15.17 -4.34 15.61
N HIS A 116 -14.84 -3.43 16.54
CA HIS A 116 -15.59 -3.28 17.79
C HIS A 116 -17.06 -2.90 17.56
N GLU A 117 -17.34 -1.99 16.62
CA GLU A 117 -18.72 -1.61 16.29
C GLU A 117 -19.52 -2.73 15.64
N LEU A 118 -18.91 -3.47 14.71
CA LEU A 118 -19.54 -4.64 14.08
C LEU A 118 -19.83 -5.73 15.11
N ARG A 119 -18.90 -5.98 16.04
CA ARG A 119 -19.15 -6.86 17.18
C ARG A 119 -20.30 -6.34 18.04
N ARG A 120 -20.34 -5.05 18.37
CA ARG A 120 -21.35 -4.46 19.25
C ARG A 120 -22.75 -4.40 18.64
N ARG A 121 -22.89 -4.15 17.33
CA ARG A 121 -24.21 -4.17 16.68
C ARG A 121 -24.64 -5.57 16.26
N TYR A 122 -23.76 -6.31 15.58
CA TYR A 122 -24.16 -7.50 14.84
C TYR A 122 -23.58 -8.80 15.40
N GLY A 123 -22.70 -8.75 16.39
CA GLY A 123 -22.16 -9.96 17.03
C GLY A 123 -20.97 -10.59 16.30
N PHE A 124 -20.58 -10.10 15.12
CA PHE A 124 -19.44 -10.61 14.36
C PHE A 124 -18.16 -10.67 15.18
N GLY A 125 -17.42 -11.78 15.06
CA GLY A 125 -16.26 -12.09 15.90
C GLY A 125 -15.05 -12.64 15.16
N LYS A 126 -15.14 -12.94 13.85
CA LYS A 126 -14.04 -13.55 13.08
C LYS A 126 -13.55 -12.60 12.01
N PHE A 127 -12.36 -12.04 12.21
CA PHE A 127 -11.78 -11.04 11.31
C PHE A 127 -10.40 -11.48 10.85
N ILE A 128 -10.09 -11.24 9.58
CA ILE A 128 -8.74 -11.42 9.03
C ILE A 128 -8.29 -10.08 8.44
N ILE A 129 -7.22 -9.51 9.00
CA ILE A 129 -6.55 -8.34 8.45
C ILE A 129 -5.45 -8.82 7.50
N VAL A 130 -5.60 -8.52 6.22
CA VAL A 130 -4.62 -8.84 5.18
C VAL A 130 -3.85 -7.57 4.84
N VAL A 131 -2.52 -7.66 4.86
CA VAL A 131 -1.61 -6.54 4.58
C VAL A 131 -0.58 -6.91 3.49
N PRO A 132 -0.04 -5.95 2.73
CA PRO A 132 0.84 -6.27 1.60
C PRO A 132 2.31 -6.38 1.99
N SER A 133 2.71 -5.92 3.19
CA SER A 133 4.11 -5.93 3.62
C SER A 133 4.27 -6.21 5.11
N ILE A 134 5.46 -6.69 5.48
CA ILE A 134 5.85 -6.94 6.87
C ILE A 134 5.86 -5.66 7.70
N ALA A 135 6.23 -4.52 7.10
CA ALA A 135 6.23 -3.24 7.81
C ALA A 135 4.82 -2.82 8.24
N ILE A 136 3.83 -3.00 7.37
CA ILE A 136 2.43 -2.73 7.69
C ILE A 136 1.93 -3.75 8.72
N TYR A 137 2.27 -5.02 8.56
CA TYR A 137 1.96 -6.11 9.50
C TYR A 137 2.36 -5.78 10.94
N GLU A 138 3.62 -5.41 11.17
CA GLU A 138 4.12 -5.00 12.49
C GLU A 138 3.44 -3.70 12.97
N GLY A 139 3.15 -2.80 12.04
CA GLY A 139 2.38 -1.59 12.31
C GLY A 139 0.99 -1.87 12.86
N VAL A 140 0.26 -2.84 12.30
CA VAL A 140 -1.07 -3.26 12.78
C VAL A 140 -0.99 -3.83 14.18
N ILE A 141 -0.04 -4.75 14.44
CA ILE A 141 0.16 -5.37 15.76
C ILE A 141 0.44 -4.29 16.81
N LYS A 142 1.35 -3.36 16.50
CA LYS A 142 1.68 -2.25 17.40
C LYS A 142 0.47 -1.35 17.64
N ASN A 143 -0.30 -1.00 16.60
CA ASN A 143 -1.50 -0.17 16.74
C ASN A 143 -2.56 -0.84 17.61
N PHE A 144 -2.77 -2.14 17.46
CA PHE A 144 -3.68 -2.90 18.31
C PHE A 144 -3.23 -2.88 19.78
N GLN A 145 -1.94 -3.08 20.05
CA GLN A 145 -1.40 -3.03 21.42
C GLN A 145 -1.60 -1.67 22.08
N ILE A 146 -1.30 -0.57 21.37
CA ILE A 146 -1.42 0.78 21.95
C ILE A 146 -2.88 1.24 22.10
N THR A 147 -3.81 0.72 21.30
CA THR A 147 -5.24 1.08 21.35
C THR A 147 -6.05 0.18 22.29
N LYS A 148 -5.46 -0.89 22.83
CA LYS A 148 -6.14 -1.88 23.67
C LYS A 148 -6.90 -1.26 24.84
N ASP A 149 -6.22 -0.51 25.71
CA ASP A 149 -6.84 0.12 26.89
C ASP A 149 -7.92 1.14 26.48
N HIS A 150 -7.68 1.85 25.38
CA HIS A 150 -8.61 2.83 24.84
C HIS A 150 -9.91 2.18 24.36
N PHE A 151 -9.83 1.10 23.57
CA PHE A 151 -11.02 0.39 23.12
C PHE A 151 -11.71 -0.38 24.26
N ALA A 152 -10.95 -0.93 25.22
CA ALA A 152 -11.52 -1.54 26.40
C ALA A 152 -12.41 -0.55 27.19
N ALA A 153 -11.94 0.70 27.36
CA ALA A 153 -12.75 1.75 27.98
C ALA A 153 -13.98 2.15 27.15
N LEU A 154 -13.87 2.22 25.82
CA LEU A 154 -14.99 2.60 24.94
C LEU A 154 -16.06 1.51 24.79
N TYR A 155 -15.67 0.24 24.86
CA TYR A 155 -16.52 -0.91 24.52
C TYR A 155 -16.74 -1.86 25.71
N GLY A 156 -16.62 -1.36 26.94
CA GLY A 156 -17.01 -2.10 28.15
C GLY A 156 -16.17 -3.36 28.42
N ASN A 157 -14.88 -3.30 28.12
CA ASN A 157 -13.93 -4.42 28.25
C ASN A 157 -14.28 -5.66 27.41
N GLU A 158 -14.94 -5.50 26.26
CA GLU A 158 -15.09 -6.60 25.29
C GLU A 158 -13.72 -7.24 25.00
N THR A 159 -13.66 -8.57 25.11
CA THR A 159 -12.41 -9.30 24.86
C THR A 159 -12.17 -9.40 23.36
N VAL A 160 -11.11 -8.73 22.91
CA VAL A 160 -10.64 -8.77 21.53
C VAL A 160 -9.19 -9.25 21.53
N ASN A 161 -8.92 -10.27 20.73
CA ASN A 161 -7.61 -10.90 20.60
C ASN A 161 -7.05 -10.63 19.20
N LEU A 162 -5.75 -10.34 19.13
CA LEU A 162 -5.01 -10.28 17.88
C LEU A 162 -4.04 -11.46 17.83
N ILE A 163 -4.15 -12.25 16.76
CA ILE A 163 -3.30 -13.41 16.48
C ILE A 163 -2.41 -13.04 15.29
N PRO A 164 -1.10 -12.80 15.52
CA PRO A 164 -0.14 -12.67 14.44
C PRO A 164 0.04 -14.03 13.75
N TYR A 165 -0.31 -14.15 12.47
CA TYR A 165 -0.15 -15.41 11.75
C TYR A 165 1.32 -15.83 11.67
N ASP A 166 1.55 -17.10 11.98
CA ASP A 166 2.86 -17.73 11.90
C ASP A 166 2.68 -19.17 11.42
N GLY A 167 3.26 -19.50 10.27
CA GLY A 167 3.16 -20.82 9.65
C GLY A 167 3.73 -21.96 10.52
N SER A 168 4.52 -21.65 11.55
CA SER A 168 4.99 -22.64 12.52
C SER A 168 3.98 -22.96 13.64
N ARG A 169 2.96 -22.10 13.84
CA ARG A 169 1.99 -22.14 14.95
C ARG A 169 0.54 -22.36 14.48
N LEU A 170 0.35 -23.34 13.60
CA LEU A 170 -0.96 -23.64 12.98
C LEU A 170 -2.09 -24.00 13.98
N SER A 171 -1.76 -24.49 15.18
CA SER A 171 -2.74 -24.74 16.25
C SER A 171 -3.51 -23.48 16.70
N GLN A 172 -2.95 -22.29 16.44
CA GLN A 172 -3.64 -21.02 16.70
C GLN A 172 -4.84 -20.82 15.76
N LEU A 173 -4.86 -21.40 14.56
CA LEU A 173 -6.00 -21.28 13.64
C LEU A 173 -7.23 -22.02 14.17
N ARG A 174 -7.02 -23.17 14.82
CA ARG A 174 -8.09 -23.87 15.55
C ARG A 174 -8.63 -23.01 16.71
N SER A 175 -7.72 -22.38 17.46
CA SER A 175 -8.11 -21.51 18.59
C SER A 175 -8.88 -20.28 18.10
N PHE A 176 -8.43 -19.68 16.98
CA PHE A 176 -9.15 -18.63 16.27
C PHE A 176 -10.56 -19.09 15.89
N ALA A 177 -10.70 -20.28 15.30
CA ALA A 177 -11.98 -20.79 14.83
C ALA A 177 -12.97 -21.12 15.96
N ALA A 178 -12.50 -21.70 17.06
CA ALA A 178 -13.33 -22.17 18.17
C ALA A 178 -13.70 -21.07 19.20
N SER A 179 -13.00 -19.93 19.21
CA SER A 179 -13.22 -18.88 20.21
C SER A 179 -14.61 -18.23 20.09
N ASN A 180 -15.23 -17.85 21.22
CA ASN A 180 -16.46 -17.04 21.23
C ASN A 180 -16.18 -15.54 21.37
N PHE A 181 -14.92 -15.16 21.55
CA PHE A 181 -14.46 -13.79 21.58
C PHE A 181 -14.24 -13.24 20.18
N VAL A 182 -13.94 -11.94 20.10
CA VAL A 182 -13.49 -11.34 18.85
C VAL A 182 -12.05 -11.75 18.60
N GLU A 183 -11.82 -12.42 17.50
CA GLU A 183 -10.50 -12.87 17.05
C GLU A 183 -10.13 -12.14 15.76
N ILE A 184 -8.95 -11.51 15.77
CA ILE A 184 -8.36 -10.82 14.63
C ILE A 184 -7.10 -11.57 14.23
N LEU A 185 -7.14 -12.30 13.12
CA LEU A 185 -5.95 -12.87 12.51
C LEU A 185 -5.29 -11.82 11.62
N VAL A 186 -4.03 -11.48 11.86
CA VAL A 186 -3.27 -10.60 10.95
C VAL A 186 -2.32 -11.45 10.13
N MET A 187 -2.30 -11.25 8.81
CA MET A 187 -1.42 -12.00 7.91
C MET A 187 -1.03 -11.19 6.67
N THR A 188 0.11 -11.54 6.07
CA THR A 188 0.51 -10.98 4.77
C THR A 188 -0.10 -11.78 3.62
N LEU A 189 -0.32 -11.15 2.47
CA LEU A 189 -0.81 -11.87 1.27
C LEU A 189 0.10 -13.05 0.87
N ASP A 190 1.42 -12.90 1.01
CA ASP A 190 2.40 -13.97 0.71
C ASP A 190 2.30 -15.20 1.62
N SER A 191 1.61 -15.08 2.75
CA SER A 191 1.41 -16.19 3.68
C SER A 191 0.45 -17.26 3.14
N PHE A 192 -0.36 -16.94 2.13
CA PHE A 192 -1.41 -17.81 1.61
C PHE A 192 -1.67 -17.67 0.09
N ASN A 193 -0.81 -17.01 -0.67
CA ASN A 193 -1.00 -16.82 -2.12
C ASN A 193 -0.38 -17.92 -3.01
N LYS A 194 0.19 -18.98 -2.44
CA LYS A 194 0.80 -20.11 -3.15
C LYS A 194 0.29 -21.42 -2.58
N LYS A 195 -0.06 -22.41 -3.43
CA LYS A 195 -0.43 -23.76 -2.97
C LYS A 195 0.62 -24.40 -2.05
N SER A 196 1.88 -24.00 -2.18
CA SER A 196 2.99 -24.49 -1.36
C SER A 196 3.00 -23.90 0.05
N ASN A 197 2.20 -22.88 0.37
CA ASN A 197 2.09 -22.34 1.72
C ASN A 197 1.60 -23.42 2.70
N VAL A 198 2.16 -23.42 3.91
CA VAL A 198 1.87 -24.43 4.95
C VAL A 198 0.42 -24.45 5.40
N ILE A 199 -0.33 -23.35 5.21
CA ILE A 199 -1.75 -23.27 5.55
C ILE A 199 -2.62 -24.22 4.71
N PHE A 200 -2.13 -24.65 3.54
CA PHE A 200 -2.82 -25.58 2.64
C PHE A 200 -2.34 -27.03 2.78
N ARG A 201 -1.51 -27.33 3.78
CA ARG A 201 -0.92 -28.67 3.95
C ARG A 201 -1.46 -29.33 5.22
N PRO A 202 -1.62 -30.67 5.22
CA PRO A 202 -1.90 -31.41 6.45
C PRO A 202 -0.83 -31.10 7.52
N SER A 203 -1.25 -31.07 8.77
CA SER A 203 -0.35 -30.82 9.90
C SER A 203 -0.68 -31.75 11.05
N GLU A 204 0.33 -32.48 11.54
CA GLU A 204 0.21 -33.31 12.75
C GLU A 204 -0.12 -32.51 14.01
N LYS A 205 0.05 -31.17 13.97
CA LYS A 205 -0.29 -30.26 15.07
C LYS A 205 -1.80 -29.98 15.17
N LEU A 206 -2.58 -30.38 14.16
CA LEU A 206 -4.03 -30.23 14.14
C LEU A 206 -4.67 -31.62 14.19
N PRO A 207 -5.74 -31.81 14.97
CA PRO A 207 -6.44 -33.08 15.03
C PRO A 207 -7.28 -33.30 13.76
N GLY A 208 -7.41 -34.56 13.35
CA GLY A 208 -8.27 -34.98 12.24
C GLY A 208 -7.67 -34.72 10.86
N GLU A 209 -8.51 -34.85 9.83
CA GLU A 209 -8.13 -34.67 8.42
C GLU A 209 -8.22 -33.21 7.96
N ARG A 210 -8.78 -32.32 8.81
CA ARG A 210 -9.03 -30.92 8.48
C ARG A 210 -7.72 -30.16 8.25
N LEU A 211 -7.61 -29.49 7.11
CA LEU A 211 -6.50 -28.62 6.76
C LEU A 211 -6.53 -27.32 7.57
N PRO A 212 -5.37 -26.68 7.81
CA PRO A 212 -5.32 -25.40 8.54
C PRO A 212 -6.19 -24.30 7.93
N ILE A 213 -6.28 -24.24 6.60
CA ILE A 213 -7.12 -23.28 5.86
C ILE A 213 -8.62 -23.49 6.14
N GLU A 214 -9.08 -24.73 6.32
CA GLU A 214 -10.50 -25.06 6.48
C GLU A 214 -11.04 -24.51 7.80
N TYR A 215 -10.21 -24.47 8.86
CA TYR A 215 -10.56 -23.77 10.09
C TYR A 215 -10.85 -22.28 9.88
N LEU A 216 -10.18 -21.62 8.94
CA LEU A 216 -10.47 -20.23 8.60
C LEU A 216 -11.72 -20.14 7.72
N GLN A 217 -11.82 -20.98 6.69
CA GLN A 217 -12.95 -20.97 5.76
C GLN A 217 -14.30 -21.19 6.47
N GLU A 218 -14.36 -22.18 7.35
CA GLU A 218 -15.58 -22.53 8.09
C GLU A 218 -16.01 -21.39 9.05
N THR A 219 -15.12 -20.45 9.40
CA THR A 219 -15.50 -19.28 10.20
C THR A 219 -16.21 -18.18 9.42
N ARG A 220 -16.19 -18.24 8.08
CA ARG A 220 -16.71 -17.20 7.18
C ARG A 220 -16.21 -15.81 7.59
N PRO A 221 -14.89 -15.59 7.53
CA PRO A 221 -14.26 -14.43 8.12
C PRO A 221 -14.67 -13.15 7.40
N ILE A 222 -14.62 -12.04 8.12
CA ILE A 222 -14.70 -10.70 7.53
C ILE A 222 -13.27 -10.26 7.21
N LEU A 223 -13.00 -9.95 5.95
CA LEU A 223 -11.68 -9.48 5.54
C LEU A 223 -11.56 -7.97 5.73
N ILE A 224 -10.46 -7.53 6.30
CA ILE A 224 -10.03 -6.13 6.31
C ILE A 224 -8.76 -6.06 5.47
N LEU A 225 -8.83 -5.36 4.35
CA LEU A 225 -7.73 -5.24 3.40
C LEU A 225 -7.10 -3.86 3.56
N ASP A 226 -5.89 -3.82 4.11
CA ASP A 226 -5.10 -2.60 4.26
C ASP A 226 -4.21 -2.40 3.02
N GLU A 227 -4.25 -1.22 2.42
CA GLU A 227 -3.56 -0.92 1.15
C GLU A 227 -3.85 -1.95 0.01
N PRO A 228 -5.14 -2.18 -0.31
CA PRO A 228 -5.62 -3.22 -1.23
C PRO A 228 -5.18 -3.06 -2.69
N GLN A 229 -4.66 -1.90 -3.10
CA GLN A 229 -4.10 -1.68 -4.43
C GLN A 229 -2.93 -2.62 -4.75
N ASN A 230 -2.28 -3.20 -3.72
CA ASN A 230 -1.25 -4.23 -3.86
C ASN A 230 -1.83 -5.65 -3.99
N MET A 231 -3.16 -5.81 -3.96
CA MET A 231 -3.88 -7.09 -3.91
C MET A 231 -4.91 -7.24 -5.04
N GLU A 232 -4.81 -6.44 -6.11
CA GLU A 232 -5.81 -6.44 -7.21
C GLU A 232 -5.52 -7.47 -8.32
N SER A 233 -4.36 -8.14 -8.29
CA SER A 233 -4.06 -9.20 -9.28
C SER A 233 -5.02 -10.38 -9.17
N GLU A 234 -5.30 -11.08 -10.27
CA GLU A 234 -6.20 -12.25 -10.25
C GLU A 234 -5.73 -13.35 -9.29
N LYS A 235 -4.41 -13.56 -9.17
CA LYS A 235 -3.85 -14.48 -8.18
C LYS A 235 -4.13 -14.03 -6.74
N ALA A 236 -4.04 -12.73 -6.47
CA ALA A 236 -4.34 -12.18 -5.15
C ALA A 236 -5.84 -12.31 -4.82
N LYS A 237 -6.72 -11.99 -5.77
CA LYS A 237 -8.17 -12.19 -5.62
C LYS A 237 -8.52 -13.66 -5.40
N ALA A 238 -7.93 -14.58 -6.17
CA ALA A 238 -8.11 -16.01 -5.98
C ALA A 238 -7.65 -16.47 -4.59
N ALA A 239 -6.51 -15.96 -4.09
CA ALA A 239 -6.06 -16.23 -2.72
C ALA A 239 -7.02 -15.69 -1.65
N LEU A 240 -7.58 -14.49 -1.84
CA LEU A 240 -8.59 -13.92 -0.94
C LEU A 240 -9.89 -14.75 -0.95
N ARG A 241 -10.34 -15.21 -2.13
CA ARG A 241 -11.47 -16.14 -2.27
C ARG A 241 -11.24 -17.44 -1.52
N THR A 242 -10.02 -17.98 -1.52
CA THR A 242 -9.67 -19.20 -0.77
C THR A 242 -9.94 -19.08 0.74
N LEU A 243 -10.04 -17.87 1.32
CA LEU A 243 -10.40 -17.70 2.74
C LEU A 243 -11.91 -17.86 3.02
N HIS A 244 -12.74 -18.07 1.99
CA HIS A 244 -14.20 -18.12 2.05
C HIS A 244 -14.83 -16.97 2.85
N PRO A 245 -14.50 -15.70 2.53
CA PRO A 245 -14.95 -14.56 3.31
C PRO A 245 -16.46 -14.32 3.21
N LEU A 246 -17.04 -13.79 4.30
CA LEU A 246 -18.44 -13.33 4.31
C LEU A 246 -18.59 -12.04 3.51
N PHE A 247 -17.66 -11.10 3.70
CA PHE A 247 -17.48 -9.88 2.91
C PHE A 247 -16.09 -9.30 3.17
N ALA A 248 -15.68 -8.31 2.37
CA ALA A 248 -14.43 -7.60 2.56
C ALA A 248 -14.61 -6.09 2.71
N LEU A 249 -13.78 -5.49 3.57
CA LEU A 249 -13.67 -4.04 3.78
C LEU A 249 -12.28 -3.59 3.31
N ARG A 250 -12.25 -2.76 2.28
CA ARG A 250 -11.04 -2.24 1.63
C ARG A 250 -10.73 -0.84 2.16
N TYR A 251 -9.61 -0.69 2.85
CA TYR A 251 -9.15 0.59 3.38
C TYR A 251 -7.93 1.06 2.58
N SER A 252 -8.05 2.09 1.74
CA SER A 252 -6.91 2.70 1.03
C SER A 252 -6.97 4.22 1.01
N ALA A 253 -5.83 4.84 0.72
CA ALA A 253 -5.76 6.25 0.33
C ALA A 253 -5.86 6.42 -1.19
N THR A 254 -5.52 5.37 -1.96
CA THR A 254 -5.39 5.45 -3.42
C THR A 254 -5.99 4.22 -4.06
N HIS A 255 -7.17 4.36 -4.66
CA HIS A 255 -7.80 3.27 -5.38
C HIS A 255 -7.68 3.47 -6.89
N ARG A 256 -7.33 2.38 -7.58
CA ARG A 256 -7.55 2.23 -9.03
C ARG A 256 -9.00 1.83 -9.32
N THR A 257 -9.58 1.02 -8.42
CA THR A 257 -10.97 0.56 -8.48
C THR A 257 -11.67 0.72 -7.13
N ASN A 258 -12.95 1.10 -7.16
CA ASN A 258 -13.74 1.47 -6.00
C ASN A 258 -15.07 0.69 -5.92
N PRO A 259 -15.04 -0.65 -5.78
CA PRO A 259 -16.28 -1.42 -5.62
C PRO A 259 -16.98 -1.01 -4.34
N ASN A 260 -18.30 -0.80 -4.45
CA ASN A 260 -19.18 -0.40 -3.36
C ASN A 260 -18.54 0.64 -2.42
N LEU A 261 -18.13 1.78 -2.97
CA LEU A 261 -17.60 2.89 -2.18
C LEU A 261 -18.62 3.34 -1.15
N VAL A 262 -18.28 3.25 0.14
CA VAL A 262 -19.14 3.65 1.25
C VAL A 262 -18.72 4.96 1.88
N TYR A 263 -17.44 5.32 1.84
CA TYR A 263 -16.94 6.55 2.46
C TYR A 263 -15.70 7.05 1.72
N ARG A 264 -15.55 8.37 1.64
CA ARG A 264 -14.39 9.02 1.00
C ARG A 264 -13.97 10.26 1.79
N LEU A 265 -12.71 10.26 2.19
CA LEU A 265 -11.98 11.42 2.70
C LEU A 265 -10.77 11.67 1.81
N THR A 266 -10.90 12.61 0.86
CA THR A 266 -9.85 12.89 -0.11
C THR A 266 -8.67 13.65 0.51
N PRO A 267 -7.49 13.67 -0.13
CA PRO A 267 -6.39 14.54 0.28
C PRO A 267 -6.81 16.01 0.41
N PHE A 268 -7.67 16.48 -0.50
CA PHE A 268 -8.19 17.84 -0.48
C PHE A 268 -9.09 18.09 0.74
N ASP A 269 -9.97 17.15 1.07
CA ASP A 269 -10.83 17.24 2.26
C ASP A 269 -9.99 17.20 3.54
N ALA A 270 -9.03 16.27 3.63
CA ALA A 270 -8.12 16.15 4.77
C ALA A 270 -7.30 17.44 4.97
N TYR A 271 -6.86 18.08 3.88
CA TYR A 271 -6.21 19.39 3.92
C TYR A 271 -7.16 20.48 4.41
N ARG A 272 -8.39 20.57 3.86
CA ARG A 272 -9.39 21.58 4.26
C ARG A 272 -9.81 21.47 5.72
N LEU A 273 -9.89 20.23 6.23
CA LEU A 273 -10.22 19.92 7.62
C LEU A 273 -9.00 20.05 8.57
N ASN A 274 -7.83 20.46 8.07
CA ASN A 274 -6.56 20.54 8.81
C ASN A 274 -6.19 19.23 9.53
N LEU A 275 -6.54 18.08 8.95
CA LEU A 275 -6.25 16.76 9.51
C LEU A 275 -4.81 16.32 9.23
N VAL A 276 -4.21 16.86 8.17
CA VAL A 276 -2.84 16.55 7.74
C VAL A 276 -1.99 17.82 7.74
N LYS A 277 -0.68 17.66 7.95
CA LYS A 277 0.25 18.79 7.89
C LYS A 277 0.27 19.39 6.48
N LYS A 278 0.29 20.72 6.43
CA LYS A 278 0.48 21.44 5.17
C LYS A 278 1.91 21.21 4.70
N ILE A 279 2.07 20.55 3.57
CA ILE A 279 3.37 20.41 2.93
C ILE A 279 3.66 21.74 2.24
N GLN A 280 4.61 22.52 2.78
CA GLN A 280 5.29 23.53 1.99
C GLN A 280 6.38 22.80 1.22
N VAL A 281 6.16 22.63 -0.08
CA VAL A 281 7.25 22.26 -0.97
C VAL A 281 8.10 23.52 -1.12
N LEU A 282 9.17 23.60 -0.33
CA LEU A 282 10.29 24.45 -0.67
C LEU A 282 10.88 23.85 -1.94
N GLY A 283 10.33 24.27 -3.07
CA GLY A 283 11.05 24.14 -4.32
C GLY A 283 12.31 24.93 -4.14
N VAL A 284 13.44 24.26 -3.91
CA VAL A 284 14.72 24.79 -4.36
C VAL A 284 14.63 24.75 -5.88
N THR A 285 13.84 25.67 -6.43
CA THR A 285 13.86 25.94 -7.85
C THR A 285 15.27 26.44 -8.05
N GLU A 286 16.06 25.68 -8.81
CA GLU A 286 17.17 26.29 -9.53
C GLU A 286 16.63 27.61 -10.08
N ARG A 287 17.11 28.73 -9.56
CA ARG A 287 17.46 29.77 -10.52
C ARG A 287 18.55 29.12 -11.31
N GLU A 288 18.13 28.51 -12.42
CA GLU A 288 18.93 27.83 -13.41
C GLU A 288 20.27 28.54 -13.53
N ASN A 289 21.28 28.04 -12.83
CA ASN A 289 22.63 28.56 -12.92
C ASN A 289 23.28 27.87 -14.13
N PHE A 290 22.59 27.94 -15.27
CA PHE A 290 23.05 27.50 -16.58
C PHE A 290 24.22 28.33 -17.12
N ASN A 291 24.74 29.26 -16.31
CA ASN A 291 25.96 30.01 -16.56
C ASN A 291 27.22 29.31 -15.99
N GLN A 292 27.11 28.04 -15.56
CA GLN A 292 28.25 27.26 -15.06
C GLN A 292 28.54 26.05 -15.95
N THR A 293 29.81 25.89 -16.28
CA THR A 293 30.31 24.87 -17.19
C THR A 293 30.24 23.48 -16.54
N PHE A 294 29.38 22.62 -17.08
CA PHE A 294 29.23 21.21 -16.69
C PHE A 294 29.90 20.31 -17.72
N MET A 295 30.90 19.52 -17.29
CA MET A 295 31.58 18.54 -18.12
C MET A 295 31.93 17.29 -17.31
N HIS A 296 31.55 16.12 -17.83
CA HIS A 296 31.86 14.82 -17.22
C HIS A 296 32.32 13.82 -18.28
N LEU A 297 33.57 13.35 -18.19
CA LEU A 297 34.13 12.39 -19.13
C LEU A 297 33.67 10.97 -18.76
N THR A 298 32.69 10.44 -19.50
CA THR A 298 32.04 9.15 -19.20
C THR A 298 32.83 7.95 -19.71
N GLY A 299 33.64 8.13 -20.76
CA GLY A 299 34.50 7.05 -21.27
C GLY A 299 35.41 7.46 -22.42
N ILE A 300 36.38 6.60 -22.72
CA ILE A 300 37.25 6.70 -23.91
C ILE A 300 37.20 5.36 -24.63
N ASP A 301 36.93 5.39 -25.93
CA ASP A 301 36.82 4.20 -26.78
C ASP A 301 38.02 4.12 -27.73
N ALA A 302 38.84 3.07 -27.59
CA ALA A 302 40.04 2.82 -28.39
C ALA A 302 39.75 1.92 -29.61
N GLY A 303 38.76 2.30 -30.43
CA GLY A 303 38.40 1.60 -31.66
C GLY A 303 39.35 1.90 -32.83
N LYS A 304 38.84 1.83 -34.08
CA LYS A 304 39.62 2.22 -35.29
C LYS A 304 40.16 3.67 -35.24
N ARG A 305 39.53 4.53 -34.45
CA ARG A 305 39.97 5.88 -34.08
C ARG A 305 39.65 6.09 -32.60
N ILE A 306 40.55 6.76 -31.87
CA ILE A 306 40.34 7.07 -30.44
C ILE A 306 39.28 8.17 -30.33
N THR A 307 38.27 7.93 -29.50
CA THR A 307 37.19 8.89 -29.23
C THR A 307 36.88 8.98 -27.74
N ALA A 308 36.40 10.14 -27.29
CA ALA A 308 35.96 10.35 -25.92
C ALA A 308 34.46 10.64 -25.85
N ARG A 309 33.79 10.12 -24.82
CA ARG A 309 32.38 10.40 -24.51
C ARG A 309 32.30 11.40 -23.37
N LEU A 310 31.74 12.57 -23.65
CA LEU A 310 31.60 13.67 -22.70
C LEU A 310 30.13 13.96 -22.47
N ARG A 311 29.69 13.94 -21.23
CA ARG A 311 28.36 14.39 -20.82
C ARG A 311 28.42 15.87 -20.43
N THR A 312 27.62 16.69 -21.09
CA THR A 312 27.57 18.15 -20.91
C THR A 312 26.19 18.69 -21.31
N TYR A 313 25.96 19.99 -21.13
CA TYR A 313 24.79 20.65 -21.67
C TYR A 313 24.98 20.96 -23.16
N VAL A 314 23.92 20.75 -23.95
CA VAL A 314 23.86 21.10 -25.37
C VAL A 314 22.65 21.99 -25.64
N MET A 315 22.80 22.92 -26.57
CA MET A 315 21.74 23.77 -27.08
C MET A 315 21.02 23.04 -28.22
N ASP A 316 19.78 22.61 -27.98
CA ASP A 316 18.93 21.96 -28.98
C ASP A 316 17.67 22.79 -29.20
N LYS A 317 17.51 23.34 -30.41
CA LYS A 317 16.38 24.19 -30.81
C LYS A 317 16.07 25.32 -29.81
N GLY A 318 17.10 25.95 -29.27
CA GLY A 318 17.00 27.05 -28.31
C GLY A 318 16.70 26.64 -26.86
N ARG A 319 16.76 25.34 -26.53
CA ARG A 319 16.66 24.85 -25.15
C ARG A 319 17.94 24.12 -24.74
N LEU A 320 18.38 24.37 -23.51
CA LEU A 320 19.47 23.62 -22.89
C LEU A 320 18.96 22.24 -22.47
N LYS A 321 19.69 21.19 -22.85
CA LYS A 321 19.45 19.83 -22.37
C LYS A 321 20.76 19.14 -22.06
N GLU A 322 20.75 18.24 -21.10
CA GLU A 322 21.90 17.38 -20.82
C GLU A 322 22.00 16.28 -21.88
N ALA A 323 23.19 16.10 -22.48
CA ALA A 323 23.43 15.06 -23.48
C ALA A 323 24.85 14.52 -23.41
N GLU A 324 25.05 13.29 -23.88
CA GLU A 324 26.37 12.71 -24.12
C GLU A 324 26.79 12.99 -25.58
N ILE A 325 27.96 13.59 -25.76
CA ILE A 325 28.55 13.88 -27.05
C ILE A 325 29.85 13.10 -27.24
N THR A 326 30.18 12.78 -28.48
CA THR A 326 31.45 12.14 -28.84
C THR A 326 32.44 13.16 -29.40
N LEU A 327 33.62 13.19 -28.78
CA LEU A 327 34.74 14.04 -29.12
C LEU A 327 35.87 13.26 -29.78
N ARG A 328 36.55 13.91 -30.72
CA ARG A 328 37.76 13.44 -31.41
C ARG A 328 38.87 14.47 -31.26
N HIS A 329 40.11 14.05 -31.49
CA HIS A 329 41.22 15.00 -31.58
C HIS A 329 40.92 16.10 -32.61
N GLY A 330 41.11 17.36 -32.21
CA GLY A 330 40.81 18.55 -33.01
C GLY A 330 39.35 19.02 -32.99
N ASP A 331 38.41 18.26 -32.39
CA ASP A 331 37.01 18.69 -32.26
C ASP A 331 36.90 19.93 -31.37
N ASP A 332 36.02 20.84 -31.76
CA ASP A 332 35.68 22.05 -31.01
C ASP A 332 34.39 21.80 -30.20
N LEU A 333 34.46 21.97 -28.88
CA LEU A 333 33.31 21.73 -28.00
C LEU A 333 32.15 22.70 -28.27
N TYR A 334 32.42 23.93 -28.68
CA TYR A 334 31.38 24.89 -29.07
C TYR A 334 30.60 24.40 -30.28
N ALA A 335 31.30 23.92 -31.30
CA ALA A 335 30.67 23.40 -32.51
C ALA A 335 29.76 22.19 -32.24
N LYS A 336 30.05 21.40 -31.21
CA LYS A 336 29.27 20.22 -30.83
C LYS A 336 28.07 20.54 -29.93
N THR A 337 28.15 21.62 -29.15
CA THR A 337 27.21 21.89 -28.06
C THR A 337 26.39 23.15 -28.28
N GLY A 338 26.84 24.09 -29.11
CA GLY A 338 26.19 25.40 -29.32
C GLY A 338 26.11 26.26 -28.04
N ARG A 339 26.96 26.02 -27.03
CA ARG A 339 26.98 26.77 -25.78
C ARG A 339 28.09 27.81 -25.76
N GLU A 340 27.75 29.07 -25.55
CA GLU A 340 28.72 30.19 -25.47
C GLU A 340 29.89 29.94 -24.52
N GLU A 341 29.67 29.27 -23.38
CA GLU A 341 30.74 28.91 -22.43
C GLU A 341 31.82 27.99 -23.00
N HIS A 342 31.52 27.27 -24.08
CA HIS A 342 32.46 26.36 -24.72
C HIS A 342 33.22 27.03 -25.88
N ARG A 343 32.94 28.31 -26.18
CA ARG A 343 33.48 29.04 -27.35
C ARG A 343 35.00 29.21 -27.31
N ASP A 344 35.56 29.44 -26.12
CA ASP A 344 36.96 29.83 -25.98
C ASP A 344 37.80 28.73 -25.33
N GLY A 345 38.71 28.13 -26.12
CA GLY A 345 39.78 27.25 -25.63
C GLY A 345 39.40 25.79 -25.37
N TYR A 346 38.18 25.37 -25.69
CA TYR A 346 37.72 23.98 -25.56
C TYR A 346 37.82 23.16 -26.85
N ARG A 347 38.92 23.33 -27.59
CA ARG A 347 39.31 22.43 -28.68
C ARG A 347 40.12 21.28 -28.13
N VAL A 348 39.83 20.05 -28.56
CA VAL A 348 40.49 18.85 -28.04
C VAL A 348 41.92 18.76 -28.56
N ALA A 349 42.89 18.93 -27.66
CA ALA A 349 44.32 18.84 -27.93
C ALA A 349 44.81 17.39 -27.90
N GLU A 350 44.36 16.57 -26.95
CA GLU A 350 44.76 15.16 -26.85
C GLU A 350 43.62 14.29 -26.30
N ILE A 351 43.51 13.05 -26.82
CA ILE A 351 42.72 11.99 -26.19
C ILE A 351 43.65 10.80 -25.97
N ASN A 352 43.87 10.43 -24.72
CA ASN A 352 44.77 9.35 -24.35
C ASN A 352 44.00 8.20 -23.70
N ALA A 353 43.84 7.10 -24.45
CA ALA A 353 43.13 5.92 -23.95
C ALA A 353 43.94 5.13 -22.91
N GLY A 354 45.28 5.17 -22.97
CA GLY A 354 46.14 4.44 -22.03
C GLY A 354 46.18 5.06 -20.64
N GLN A 355 46.16 6.39 -20.56
CA GLN A 355 46.12 7.15 -19.31
C GLN A 355 44.71 7.62 -18.95
N GLY A 356 43.71 7.39 -19.82
CA GLY A 356 42.30 7.64 -19.53
C GLY A 356 41.94 9.12 -19.42
N PHE A 357 42.46 10.00 -20.28
CA PHE A 357 42.15 11.43 -20.22
C PHE A 357 41.85 12.09 -21.57
N VAL A 358 41.19 13.24 -21.49
CA VAL A 358 41.01 14.23 -22.57
C VAL A 358 41.62 15.55 -22.12
N GLU A 359 42.40 16.18 -22.99
CA GLU A 359 43.00 17.50 -22.76
C GLU A 359 42.54 18.49 -23.82
N PHE A 360 42.19 19.69 -23.38
CA PHE A 360 41.78 20.81 -24.23
C PHE A 360 42.92 21.83 -24.37
N GLU A 361 42.88 22.64 -25.43
CA GLU A 361 43.91 23.65 -25.72
C GLU A 361 44.04 24.73 -24.63
N ASN A 362 43.00 24.97 -23.82
CA ASN A 362 43.07 25.84 -22.65
C ASN A 362 43.79 25.22 -21.43
N GLY A 363 44.36 24.01 -21.58
CA GLY A 363 45.07 23.30 -20.51
C GLY A 363 44.15 22.54 -19.54
N LEU A 364 42.83 22.54 -19.77
CA LEU A 364 41.93 21.70 -18.98
C LEU A 364 42.13 20.22 -19.37
N ARG A 365 42.51 19.41 -18.39
CA ARG A 365 42.57 17.95 -18.52
C ARG A 365 41.47 17.30 -17.68
N LEU A 366 40.66 16.47 -18.33
CA LEU A 366 39.63 15.63 -17.70
C LEU A 366 40.05 14.17 -17.75
N THR A 367 40.20 13.52 -16.61
CA THR A 367 40.39 12.07 -16.53
C THR A 367 39.04 11.35 -16.52
N GLN A 368 39.02 10.08 -16.91
CA GLN A 368 37.79 9.30 -17.00
C GLN A 368 37.10 9.22 -15.64
N GLY A 369 35.82 9.58 -15.59
CA GLY A 369 35.04 9.71 -14.35
C GLY A 369 35.23 11.04 -13.60
N GLN A 370 36.11 11.92 -14.08
CA GLN A 370 36.28 13.26 -13.52
C GLN A 370 35.14 14.18 -13.96
N TYR A 371 34.69 14.98 -13.00
CA TYR A 371 33.58 15.92 -13.12
C TYR A 371 34.08 17.35 -12.89
N VAL A 372 33.63 18.28 -13.75
CA VAL A 372 33.81 19.73 -13.59
C VAL A 372 32.42 20.38 -13.59
N GLY A 373 32.07 21.08 -12.50
CA GLY A 373 30.78 21.73 -12.26
C GLY A 373 30.44 21.82 -10.76
N PRO A 374 29.27 22.36 -10.38
CA PRO A 374 28.81 22.41 -8.99
C PRO A 374 28.50 21.01 -8.44
N ARG A 375 29.15 20.64 -7.33
CA ARG A 375 29.03 19.30 -6.72
C ARG A 375 27.63 19.10 -6.12
N ARG A 376 27.03 17.92 -6.37
CA ARG A 376 25.81 17.45 -5.66
C ARG A 376 25.92 17.51 -4.13
N GLU A 377 27.13 17.45 -3.58
CA GLU A 377 27.40 17.54 -2.14
C GLU A 377 27.06 18.90 -1.53
N ASP A 378 27.20 19.98 -2.30
CA ASP A 378 26.89 21.34 -1.81
C ASP A 378 25.37 21.56 -1.75
N ILE A 379 24.65 20.95 -2.69
CA ILE A 379 23.17 20.92 -2.70
C ILE A 379 22.63 20.16 -1.49
N PHE A 380 23.21 19.00 -1.18
CA PHE A 380 22.87 18.24 0.02
C PHE A 380 23.16 19.03 1.30
N ARG A 381 24.27 19.78 1.34
CA ARG A 381 24.63 20.62 2.49
C ARG A 381 23.67 21.78 2.71
N VAL A 382 23.16 22.40 1.64
CA VAL A 382 22.13 23.44 1.71
C VAL A 382 20.79 22.83 2.16
N GLN A 383 20.39 21.68 1.61
CA GLN A 383 19.17 20.96 2.00
C GLN A 383 19.16 20.43 3.44
N ILE A 384 20.33 20.22 4.06
CA ILE A 384 20.45 19.84 5.48
C ILE A 384 20.50 21.07 6.41
N ARG A 385 20.88 22.25 5.88
CA ARG A 385 20.98 23.50 6.65
C ARG A 385 19.68 24.29 6.71
N GLU A 386 18.87 24.24 5.67
CA GLU A 386 17.46 24.69 5.68
C GLU A 386 16.57 23.64 6.35
#